data_AF-A0A7C8ZSB4-F1
#
_entry.id   AF-A0A7C8ZSB4-F1
#
_cell.length_a   1.000
_cell.length_b   1.000
_cell.length_c   1.000
_cell.angle_alpha   90.00
_cell.angle_beta   90.00
_cell.angle_gamma   90.00
#
_symmetry.space_group_name_H-M   'P 1'
#
loop_
_entity.id
_entity.type
_entity.pdbx_description
1 polymer ?
#
loop_
_entity_poly.entity_id
_entity_poly.type
_entity_poly.pdbx_seq_one_letter_code
_entity_poly.pdbx_strand_id
1 'polypeptide(L)'
;HTLPIKIDRWTAIHLRNATKLSASGVTIECAQGHSSYSVLNLSFSKGVLSIPPLLLSDYTEKLFINLLAHEHLSPNYEAYFTSYVFFMSQLIESKEDLQLL
;
A
#
# COMPACT_ATOMS: atom_id res chain seq x y z
N HIS A 1 18.94 -11.59 6.63
CA HIS A 1 18.71 -12.37 5.40
C HIS A 1 17.35 -11.99 4.84
N THR A 2 17.30 -11.00 3.97
CA THR A 2 16.07 -10.54 3.32
C THR A 2 15.87 -11.41 2.08
N LEU A 3 14.78 -12.19 2.05
CA LEU A 3 14.42 -12.95 0.85
C LEU A 3 14.20 -11.97 -0.30
N PRO A 4 14.70 -12.23 -1.51
CA PRO A 4 14.43 -11.38 -2.66
C PRO A 4 12.94 -11.49 -3.00
N ILE A 5 12.15 -10.54 -2.51
CA ILE A 5 10.74 -10.39 -2.86
C ILE A 5 10.70 -10.16 -4.37
N LYS A 6 10.17 -11.13 -5.10
CA LYS A 6 10.02 -11.10 -6.54
C LYS A 6 8.89 -10.12 -6.91
N ILE A 7 9.25 -8.83 -7.02
CA ILE A 7 8.39 -7.72 -7.52
C ILE A 7 8.55 -7.57 -9.05
N ASP A 8 9.26 -8.48 -9.70
CA ASP A 8 9.62 -8.53 -11.13
C ASP A 8 8.42 -8.45 -12.09
N ARG A 9 7.19 -8.75 -11.65
CA ARG A 9 5.97 -8.53 -12.45
C ARG A 9 5.47 -7.07 -12.48
N TRP A 10 5.93 -6.22 -11.58
CA TRP A 10 5.40 -4.86 -11.37
C TRP A 10 6.39 -3.75 -11.73
N THR A 11 7.61 -4.09 -12.15
CA THR A 11 8.69 -3.12 -12.47
C THR A 11 8.37 -2.19 -13.64
N ALA A 12 7.38 -2.52 -14.46
CA ALA A 12 6.93 -1.68 -15.58
C ALA A 12 5.84 -0.67 -15.18
N ILE A 13 5.29 -0.75 -13.97
CA ILE A 13 4.22 0.13 -13.49
C ILE A 13 4.85 1.18 -12.57
N HIS A 14 4.85 2.43 -12.99
CA HIS A 14 5.23 3.56 -12.14
C HIS A 14 3.98 4.33 -11.73
N LEU A 15 3.64 4.28 -10.44
CA LEU A 15 2.54 5.05 -9.87
C LEU A 15 3.03 6.44 -9.46
N ARG A 16 2.11 7.41 -9.40
CA ARG A 16 2.41 8.72 -8.82
C ARG A 16 2.37 8.62 -7.30
N ASN A 17 3.39 9.18 -6.64
CA ASN A 17 3.39 9.35 -5.19
C ASN A 17 2.28 10.30 -4.71
N ALA A 18 2.04 10.34 -3.39
CA ALA A 18 0.95 11.09 -2.77
C ALA A 18 0.97 12.58 -3.15
N THR A 19 2.16 13.19 -3.15
CA THR A 19 2.35 14.61 -3.51
C THR A 19 1.95 14.88 -4.97
N LYS A 20 2.39 14.03 -5.90
CA LYS A 20 2.05 14.15 -7.33
C LYS A 20 0.56 13.90 -7.60
N LEU A 21 -0.07 12.98 -6.86
CA LEU A 21 -1.51 12.73 -6.93
C LEU A 21 -2.28 13.97 -6.45
N SER A 22 -1.92 14.50 -5.28
CA SER A 22 -2.50 15.72 -4.74
C SER A 22 -2.38 16.91 -5.69
N ALA A 23 -1.20 17.13 -6.26
CA ALA A 23 -0.96 18.18 -7.26
C ALA A 23 -1.78 18.00 -8.56
N SER A 24 -2.27 16.78 -8.83
CA SER A 24 -3.13 16.47 -9.98
C SER A 24 -4.63 16.60 -9.67
N GLY A 25 -4.99 17.07 -8.48
CA GLY A 25 -6.38 17.22 -8.05
C GLY A 25 -7.00 15.97 -7.43
N VAL A 26 -6.19 14.97 -7.06
CA VAL A 26 -6.67 13.82 -6.28
C VAL A 26 -6.66 14.17 -4.80
N THR A 27 -7.79 14.03 -4.12
CA THR A 27 -7.86 14.15 -2.66
C THR A 27 -7.45 12.83 -2.03
N ILE A 28 -6.56 12.89 -1.04
CA ILE A 28 -6.16 11.72 -0.24
C ILE A 28 -6.81 11.88 1.13
N GLU A 29 -7.53 10.84 1.58
CA GLU A 29 -8.28 10.88 2.83
C GLU A 29 -8.13 9.58 3.62
N CYS A 30 -8.13 9.72 4.95
CA CYS A 30 -8.10 8.57 5.85
C CYS A 30 -9.49 7.91 5.91
N ALA A 31 -9.57 6.63 5.57
CA ALA A 31 -10.81 5.87 5.57
C ALA A 31 -11.38 5.76 6.99
N GLN A 32 -12.72 5.81 7.10
CA GLN A 32 -13.45 5.80 8.37
C GLN A 32 -14.46 4.66 8.44
N GLY A 33 -14.90 4.33 9.66
CA GLY A 33 -15.92 3.31 9.91
C GLY A 33 -15.51 1.93 9.39
N HIS A 34 -16.43 1.22 8.73
CA HIS A 34 -16.16 -0.12 8.20
C HIS A 34 -15.00 -0.15 7.19
N SER A 35 -14.71 0.97 6.52
CA SER A 35 -13.62 1.05 5.56
C SER A 35 -12.23 1.07 6.20
N SER A 36 -12.12 1.33 7.51
CA SER A 36 -10.83 1.34 8.21
C SER A 36 -10.43 -0.02 8.81
N TYR A 37 -11.31 -1.03 8.78
CA TYR A 37 -11.08 -2.31 9.48
C TYR A 37 -10.04 -3.21 8.82
N SER A 38 -9.77 -3.01 7.54
CA SER A 38 -8.77 -3.77 6.80
C SER A 38 -7.84 -2.82 6.09
N VAL A 39 -6.53 -3.03 6.27
CA VAL A 39 -5.48 -2.27 5.57
C VAL A 39 -5.58 -2.40 4.04
N LEU A 40 -6.22 -3.47 3.55
CA LEU A 40 -6.43 -3.72 2.13
C LEU A 40 -7.64 -2.98 1.54
N ASN A 41 -8.48 -2.35 2.37
CA ASN A 41 -9.71 -1.71 1.93
C ASN A 41 -9.46 -0.29 1.39
N LEU A 42 -8.67 -0.21 0.32
CA LEU A 42 -8.40 1.01 -0.43
C LEU A 42 -9.55 1.27 -1.40
N SER A 43 -9.93 2.54 -1.57
CA SER A 43 -10.91 2.91 -2.60
C SER A 43 -10.50 4.17 -3.33
N PHE A 44 -10.78 4.20 -4.64
CA PHE A 44 -10.61 5.39 -5.45
C PHE A 44 -11.93 5.69 -6.16
N SER A 45 -12.57 6.79 -5.82
CA SER A 45 -13.82 7.19 -6.46
C SER A 45 -13.93 8.71 -6.52
N LYS A 46 -14.40 9.22 -7.67
CA LYS A 46 -14.63 10.66 -7.89
C LYS A 46 -13.41 11.54 -7.53
N GLY A 47 -12.19 11.05 -7.80
CA GLY A 47 -10.95 11.77 -7.49
C GLY A 47 -10.52 11.71 -6.03
N VAL A 48 -11.20 10.93 -5.18
CA VAL A 48 -10.81 10.70 -3.78
C VAL A 48 -10.19 9.32 -3.64
N LEU A 49 -8.93 9.30 -3.20
CA LEU A 49 -8.21 8.10 -2.78
C LEU A 49 -8.35 7.95 -1.26
N SER A 50 -9.19 7.01 -0.82
CA SER A 50 -9.41 6.73 0.59
C SER A 50 -8.54 5.57 1.05
N ILE A 51 -7.74 5.80 2.09
CA ILE A 51 -6.72 4.88 2.58
C ILE A 51 -6.98 4.59 4.07
N PRO A 52 -7.10 3.31 4.49
CA PRO A 52 -7.20 2.96 5.89
C PRO A 52 -5.99 3.44 6.70
N PRO A 53 -6.20 3.91 7.96
CA PRO A 53 -5.10 4.29 8.82
C PRO A 53 -4.19 3.08 9.08
N LEU A 54 -2.87 3.30 8.96
CA LEU A 54 -1.87 2.27 9.22
C LEU A 54 -0.98 2.68 10.40
N LEU A 55 -1.06 1.94 11.50
CA LEU A 55 -0.15 2.11 12.61
C LEU A 55 1.16 1.38 12.31
N LEU A 56 2.25 2.13 12.10
CA LEU A 56 3.58 1.57 11.91
C LEU A 56 4.20 1.22 13.26
N SER A 57 4.55 -0.04 13.43
CA SER A 57 5.26 -0.57 14.59
C SER A 57 6.10 -1.77 14.15
N ASP A 58 7.06 -2.18 14.97
CA ASP A 58 7.84 -3.40 14.74
C ASP A 58 6.96 -4.65 14.58
N TYR A 59 5.77 -4.65 15.20
CA TYR A 59 4.78 -5.71 15.03
C TYR A 59 4.15 -5.68 13.63
N THR A 60 3.76 -4.50 13.15
CA THR A 60 3.15 -4.30 11.82
C THR A 60 4.12 -4.72 10.72
N GLU A 61 5.40 -4.35 10.83
CA GLU A 61 6.43 -4.76 9.87
C GLU A 61 6.56 -6.29 9.79
N LYS A 62 6.68 -6.96 10.96
CA LYS A 62 6.76 -8.43 11.02
C LYS A 62 5.51 -9.10 10.46
N LEU A 63 4.33 -8.56 10.76
CA LEU A 63 3.07 -9.06 10.23
C LEU A 63 3.07 -9.00 8.69
N PHE A 64 3.47 -7.88 8.10
CA PHE A 64 3.47 -7.71 6.65
C PHE A 64 4.47 -8.63 5.97
N ILE A 65 5.67 -8.77 6.54
CA ILE A 65 6.67 -9.72 6.03
C ILE A 65 6.14 -11.17 6.07
N ASN A 66 5.45 -11.55 7.15
CA ASN A 66 4.86 -12.89 7.27
C ASN A 66 3.73 -13.11 6.24
N LEU A 67 2.90 -12.10 5.99
CA LEU A 67 1.82 -12.18 5.00
C LEU A 67 2.37 -12.26 3.57
N LEU A 68 3.39 -11.48 3.23
CA LEU A 68 4.10 -11.59 1.96
C LEU A 68 4.74 -12.97 1.78
N ALA A 69 5.38 -13.51 2.81
CA ALA A 69 5.95 -14.85 2.77
C ALA A 69 4.87 -15.92 2.55
N HIS A 70 3.72 -15.77 3.22
CA HIS A 70 2.58 -16.68 3.04
C HIS A 70 2.04 -16.65 1.60
N GLU A 71 1.88 -15.46 1.01
CA GLU A 71 1.47 -15.31 -0.40
C GLU A 71 2.48 -15.94 -1.36
N HIS A 72 3.76 -15.66 -1.19
CA HIS A 72 4.80 -16.16 -2.10
C HIS A 72 5.04 -17.66 -2.02
N LEU A 73 4.82 -18.27 -0.85
CA LEU A 73 4.99 -19.72 -0.68
C LEU A 73 3.75 -20.52 -1.11
N SER A 74 2.64 -19.85 -1.40
CA SER A 74 1.35 -20.47 -1.73
C SER A 74 0.97 -20.17 -3.19
N PRO A 75 1.23 -21.10 -4.15
CA PRO A 75 1.02 -20.85 -5.58
C PRO A 75 -0.44 -20.59 -5.99
N ASN A 76 -1.41 -20.80 -5.09
CA ASN A 76 -2.83 -20.59 -5.32
C ASN A 76 -3.39 -19.32 -4.63
N TYR A 77 -2.54 -18.50 -4.00
CA TYR A 77 -2.98 -17.28 -3.32
C TYR A 77 -2.89 -16.07 -4.24
N GLU A 78 -3.95 -15.26 -4.22
CA GLU A 78 -3.96 -13.95 -4.85
C GLU A 78 -2.95 -13.02 -4.17
N ALA A 79 -2.29 -12.18 -4.98
CA ALA A 79 -1.18 -11.33 -4.53
C ALA A 79 -1.66 -10.02 -3.86
N TYR A 80 -2.61 -10.11 -2.92
CA TYR A 80 -3.26 -8.94 -2.32
C TYR A 80 -2.29 -8.08 -1.49
N PHE A 81 -1.53 -8.69 -0.58
CA PHE A 81 -0.52 -8.03 0.23
C PHE A 81 0.66 -7.57 -0.60
N THR A 82 1.09 -8.39 -1.56
CA THR A 82 2.15 -8.01 -2.50
C THR A 82 1.75 -6.76 -3.28
N SER A 83 0.52 -6.71 -3.79
CA SER A 83 -0.02 -5.53 -4.49
C SER A 83 -0.16 -4.32 -3.57
N TYR A 84 -0.61 -4.52 -2.33
CA TYR A 84 -0.73 -3.47 -1.33
C TYR A 84 0.63 -2.86 -0.96
N VAL A 85 1.63 -3.69 -0.64
CA VAL A 85 2.97 -3.23 -0.27
C VAL A 85 3.63 -2.53 -1.45
N PHE A 86 3.46 -3.05 -2.67
CA PHE A 86 3.92 -2.37 -3.88
C PHE A 86 3.26 -0.99 -4.04
N PHE A 87 1.93 -0.92 -3.95
CA PHE A 87 1.18 0.33 -4.03
C PHE A 87 1.66 1.37 -2.99
N MET A 88 1.74 0.98 -1.72
CA MET A 88 2.18 1.87 -0.65
C MET A 88 3.64 2.32 -0.82
N SER A 89 4.52 1.46 -1.34
CA SER A 89 5.92 1.81 -1.62
C SER A 89 6.09 2.86 -2.74
N GLN A 90 5.17 2.90 -3.70
CA GLN A 90 5.17 3.91 -4.76
C GLN A 90 4.41 5.17 -4.34
N LEU A 91 3.40 5.02 -3.46
CA LEU A 91 2.64 6.14 -2.94
C LEU A 91 3.49 7.00 -1.98
N ILE A 92 4.35 6.36 -1.20
CA ILE A 92 5.18 6.98 -0.17
C ILE A 92 6.65 6.92 -0.59
N GLU A 93 7.10 7.87 -1.39
CA GLU A 93 8.50 7.98 -1.81
C GLU A 93 9.30 8.93 -0.91
N SER A 94 8.63 9.76 -0.12
CA SER A 94 9.23 10.85 0.66
C SER A 94 8.50 11.10 1.97
N LYS A 95 9.09 11.95 2.83
CA LYS A 95 8.45 12.35 4.10
C LYS A 95 7.26 13.28 3.85
N GLU A 96 7.31 14.04 2.77
CA GLU A 96 6.24 14.91 2.31
C GLU A 96 5.00 14.08 1.94
N ASP A 97 5.20 12.92 1.29
CA ASP A 97 4.11 11.99 0.99
C ASP A 97 3.45 11.44 2.26
N LEU A 98 4.23 11.16 3.31
CA LEU A 98 3.71 10.73 4.62
C LEU A 98 2.84 11.80 5.29
N GLN A 99 3.09 13.09 5.04
CA GLN A 99 2.30 14.17 5.64
C GLN A 99 0.91 14.33 5.02
N LEU A 100 0.68 13.72 3.85
CA LEU A 100 -0.60 13.73 3.13
C LEU A 100 -1.50 12.53 3.47
N LEU A 101 -1.04 11.63 4.36
CA LEU A 101 -1.66 10.35 4.68
C LEU A 101 -2.13 10.28 6.14
#